data_AF-X8JMD6-F1
#
_entry.id   AF-X8JMD6-F1
#
_cell.length_a   1.000
_cell.length_b   1.000
_cell.length_c   1.000
_cell.angle_alpha   90.00
_cell.angle_beta   90.00
_cell.angle_gamma   90.00
#
_symmetry.space_group_name_H-M   'P 1'
#
loop_
_entity.id
_entity.type
_entity.pdbx_description
1 polymer ?
#
loop_
_entity_poly.entity_id
_entity_poly.type
_entity_poly.pdbx_seq_one_letter_code
_entity_poly.pdbx_strand_id
1 'polypeptide(L)'
;MGVVGGDESTGAPRSSQFLRSLQRSLTCSMAFVAKLAAIALLIAQGAIAAPWDASVRQTTHRVRSVGPKGTQFQSYHPEPVFETYGVEGVVHPLAKRGLPSTNEEAAKAFLEEKLGVKADALARKSGHATDVVANEYFRQKINNIPVANAVANVALKGEKVVSFGASFVKPKSVAATTPKLTKEDAIAKAEAAVGGKYNNWPTALEYFAKDSDHVVLTHVVQVQNAETQEWYEAFVDANSGEIINVVSFVADASYRVIPFNVQSPTDGFQTVTNPQDTVSSPNGWHQYGTTTTTSTSGNNVLAYKSSSTTGTTSQSSATNNYVYTFNAAGTPAANKDPATVNAFYIGNMLHDLFYRYGFTETAYNFQRNNNGKGGAQNDHVLISVQDASGTNNANFATPADGQSGQMRMFTWTLTTPNRDGALENDIVTHEYTHGLTNRLTGGGTGRCLQTTESGGMGEGWSDAVADWTEWNSAADRDFTLGSYVYTKNIRDYPYSTSKTKNPLTYGTLKTRTEVHDAGEVWATIWHEIFAALIAKSGFSADKNNSAGTAGNIVALHLLIDALQLQPCNPTFIAARNAIIQADANRYGGANKCLLWTAFAKRGLGNGATTTKTDSTTLPSGC
;
A
#
# COMPACT_ATOMS: atom_id res chain seq x y z
N MET A 1 -66.01 -53.44 -23.25
CA MET A 1 -67.12 -53.70 -24.20
C MET A 1 -66.77 -53.03 -25.52
N GLY A 2 -66.78 -53.81 -26.61
CA GLY A 2 -66.84 -53.47 -28.06
C GLY A 2 -66.00 -52.29 -28.60
N VAL A 3 -64.95 -52.42 -29.43
CA VAL A 3 -64.76 -53.05 -30.77
C VAL A 3 -65.24 -52.18 -31.96
N VAL A 4 -64.25 -51.79 -32.80
CA VAL A 4 -64.24 -51.52 -34.28
C VAL A 4 -64.87 -50.20 -34.77
N GLY A 5 -64.32 -49.43 -35.73
CA GLY A 5 -63.18 -49.53 -36.66
C GLY A 5 -63.48 -48.71 -37.93
N GLY A 6 -62.47 -48.36 -38.75
CA GLY A 6 -62.66 -48.01 -40.18
C GLY A 6 -62.05 -46.70 -40.72
N ASP A 7 -60.84 -46.82 -41.26
CA ASP A 7 -60.29 -46.38 -42.57
C ASP A 7 -60.41 -44.97 -43.21
N GLU A 8 -59.20 -44.47 -43.53
CA GLU A 8 -58.64 -43.97 -44.81
C GLU A 8 -59.25 -42.83 -45.66
N SER A 9 -58.48 -41.73 -45.65
CA SER A 9 -57.82 -41.05 -46.80
C SER A 9 -58.64 -40.23 -47.83
N THR A 10 -58.32 -38.93 -47.93
CA THR A 10 -57.57 -38.28 -49.04
C THR A 10 -57.89 -36.78 -49.15
N GLY A 11 -56.84 -35.96 -49.40
CA GLY A 11 -57.00 -34.64 -50.05
C GLY A 11 -56.55 -33.39 -49.27
N ALA A 12 -55.26 -33.06 -49.33
CA ALA A 12 -54.72 -31.70 -49.11
C ALA A 12 -54.44 -31.04 -50.49
N PRO A 13 -53.95 -29.77 -50.64
CA PRO A 13 -53.64 -28.72 -49.66
C PRO A 13 -54.00 -27.27 -50.08
N ARG A 14 -54.04 -26.31 -49.15
CA ARG A 14 -53.71 -24.87 -49.39
C ARG A 14 -53.11 -24.22 -48.15
N SER A 15 -51.80 -24.35 -47.99
CA SER A 15 -51.03 -23.68 -46.93
C SER A 15 -49.61 -23.36 -47.41
N SER A 16 -49.46 -22.51 -48.44
CA SER A 16 -48.14 -22.10 -48.94
C SER A 16 -47.93 -20.59 -49.10
N GLN A 17 -48.95 -19.75 -48.83
CA GLN A 17 -48.81 -18.29 -48.93
C GLN A 17 -48.64 -17.56 -47.58
N PHE A 18 -49.04 -18.15 -46.46
CA PHE A 18 -48.92 -17.49 -45.14
C PHE A 18 -47.54 -17.68 -44.48
N LEU A 19 -46.85 -18.78 -44.80
CA LEU A 19 -45.51 -19.09 -44.25
C LEU A 19 -44.37 -18.34 -44.95
N ARG A 20 -44.57 -17.83 -46.18
CA ARG A 20 -43.53 -17.08 -46.91
C ARG A 20 -43.46 -15.59 -46.54
N SER A 21 -44.50 -14.98 -45.99
CA SER A 21 -44.46 -13.57 -45.54
C SER A 21 -43.86 -13.43 -44.14
N LEU A 22 -44.11 -14.38 -43.23
CA LEU A 22 -43.48 -14.39 -41.89
C LEU A 22 -41.97 -14.66 -41.95
N GLN A 23 -41.50 -15.53 -42.85
CA GLN A 23 -40.06 -15.83 -42.98
C GLN A 23 -39.25 -14.68 -43.58
N ARG A 24 -39.86 -13.83 -44.44
CA ARG A 24 -39.19 -12.62 -44.99
C ARG A 24 -39.13 -11.47 -43.97
N SER A 25 -40.12 -11.36 -43.09
CA SER A 25 -40.12 -10.32 -42.04
C SER A 25 -39.14 -10.64 -40.90
N LEU A 26 -38.95 -11.92 -40.53
CA LEU A 26 -37.98 -12.30 -39.50
C LEU A 26 -36.52 -12.26 -39.99
N THR A 27 -36.25 -12.59 -41.26
CA THR A 27 -34.89 -12.53 -41.81
C THR A 27 -34.42 -11.11 -42.08
N CYS A 28 -35.32 -10.18 -42.41
CA CYS A 28 -34.97 -8.76 -42.58
C CYS A 28 -34.70 -8.05 -41.24
N SER A 29 -35.37 -8.46 -40.16
CA SER A 29 -35.18 -7.88 -38.82
C SER A 29 -33.92 -8.42 -38.13
N MET A 30 -33.56 -9.69 -38.32
CA MET A 30 -32.31 -10.25 -37.78
C MET A 30 -31.06 -9.73 -38.50
N ALA A 31 -31.13 -9.46 -39.81
CA ALA A 31 -30.01 -8.88 -40.55
C ALA A 31 -29.74 -7.40 -40.17
N PHE A 32 -30.78 -6.66 -39.76
CA PHE A 32 -30.64 -5.27 -39.31
C PHE A 32 -30.09 -5.19 -37.88
N VAL A 33 -30.53 -6.10 -36.98
CA VAL A 33 -30.01 -6.20 -35.61
C VAL A 33 -28.58 -6.76 -35.58
N ALA A 34 -28.24 -7.71 -36.46
CA ALA A 34 -26.86 -8.21 -36.58
C ALA A 34 -25.88 -7.16 -37.16
N LYS A 35 -26.35 -6.28 -38.07
CA LYS A 35 -25.53 -5.16 -38.58
C LYS A 35 -25.38 -4.03 -37.57
N LEU A 36 -26.40 -3.74 -36.75
CA LEU A 36 -26.29 -2.80 -35.64
C LEU A 36 -25.39 -3.34 -34.51
N ALA A 37 -25.43 -4.64 -34.22
CA ALA A 37 -24.53 -5.27 -33.27
C ALA A 37 -23.09 -5.33 -33.78
N ALA A 38 -22.86 -5.56 -35.08
CA ALA A 38 -21.52 -5.52 -35.67
C ALA A 38 -20.94 -4.09 -35.73
N ILE A 39 -21.77 -3.07 -35.95
CA ILE A 39 -21.35 -1.65 -35.89
C ILE A 39 -21.14 -1.22 -34.43
N ALA A 40 -21.94 -1.70 -33.48
CA ALA A 40 -21.71 -1.45 -32.04
C ALA A 40 -20.47 -2.20 -31.50
N LEU A 41 -20.14 -3.40 -32.00
CA LEU A 41 -18.89 -4.09 -31.67
C LEU A 41 -17.66 -3.50 -32.37
N LEU A 42 -17.81 -2.91 -33.56
CA LEU A 42 -16.72 -2.18 -34.23
C LEU A 42 -16.49 -0.77 -33.67
N ILE A 43 -17.45 -0.21 -32.92
CA ILE A 43 -17.26 1.03 -32.14
C ILE A 43 -16.70 0.75 -30.73
N ALA A 44 -16.72 -0.51 -30.27
CA ALA A 44 -16.22 -0.91 -28.95
C ALA A 44 -14.81 -1.54 -28.94
N GLN A 45 -14.09 -1.60 -30.07
CA GLN A 45 -12.71 -2.12 -30.13
C GLN A 45 -11.68 -1.16 -30.73
N GLY A 46 -12.04 0.12 -30.84
CA GLY A 46 -11.08 1.19 -31.12
C GLY A 46 -10.40 1.72 -29.85
N ALA A 47 -9.80 0.85 -29.03
CA ALA A 47 -8.71 1.32 -28.17
C ALA A 47 -7.52 1.59 -29.08
N ILE A 48 -7.54 2.74 -29.75
CA ILE A 48 -6.30 3.33 -30.25
C ILE A 48 -5.53 3.69 -28.99
N ALA A 49 -4.74 2.74 -28.50
CA ALA A 49 -3.55 3.09 -27.74
C ALA A 49 -2.76 4.01 -28.68
N ALA A 50 -2.98 5.32 -28.53
CA ALA A 50 -2.04 6.30 -29.03
C ALA A 50 -0.65 5.85 -28.57
N PRO A 51 0.42 6.00 -29.35
CA PRO A 51 1.75 5.69 -28.85
C PRO A 51 1.96 6.55 -27.60
N TRP A 52 2.07 5.92 -26.42
CA TRP A 52 2.36 6.61 -25.19
C TRP A 52 3.78 7.14 -25.32
N ASP A 53 3.92 8.43 -25.64
CA ASP A 53 5.21 9.08 -25.46
C ASP A 53 5.46 9.19 -23.94
N ALA A 54 6.42 8.40 -23.48
CA ALA A 54 6.71 8.14 -22.07
C ALA A 54 7.56 9.24 -21.41
N SER A 55 7.72 10.40 -22.04
CA SER A 55 8.34 11.56 -21.39
C SER A 55 7.37 12.25 -20.43
N VAL A 56 7.28 11.72 -19.21
CA VAL A 56 7.03 12.42 -17.93
C VAL A 56 5.93 13.50 -17.93
N ARG A 57 4.65 13.10 -17.82
CA ARG A 57 3.53 13.99 -17.45
C ARG A 57 3.40 14.25 -15.92
N GLN A 58 4.47 14.01 -15.14
CA GLN A 58 4.41 14.12 -13.68
C GLN A 58 4.25 15.55 -13.15
N THR A 59 4.57 16.57 -13.97
CA THR A 59 4.46 17.99 -13.58
C THR A 59 3.02 18.52 -13.63
N THR A 60 2.17 17.92 -14.46
CA THR A 60 0.82 18.44 -14.77
C THR A 60 -0.31 17.47 -14.45
N HIS A 61 -0.02 16.18 -14.26
CA HIS A 61 -1.06 15.16 -14.05
C HIS A 61 -0.80 14.31 -12.80
N ARG A 62 -1.87 13.96 -12.08
CA ARG A 62 -1.83 13.00 -10.96
C ARG A 62 -3.03 12.07 -11.00
N VAL A 63 -2.79 10.76 -11.00
CA VAL A 63 -3.84 9.75 -10.84
C VAL A 63 -4.01 9.44 -9.35
N ARG A 64 -5.25 9.34 -8.87
CA ARG A 64 -5.58 8.98 -7.48
C ARG A 64 -6.86 8.15 -7.42
N SER A 65 -6.94 7.24 -6.46
CA SER A 65 -8.19 6.60 -6.08
C SER A 65 -8.98 7.52 -5.15
N VAL A 66 -10.29 7.61 -5.34
CA VAL A 66 -11.17 8.51 -4.59
C VAL A 66 -12.37 7.73 -4.05
N GLY A 67 -12.69 7.98 -2.78
CA GLY A 67 -13.84 7.42 -2.10
C GLY A 67 -13.75 5.93 -1.78
N PRO A 68 -14.75 5.39 -1.07
CA PRO A 68 -14.76 4.01 -0.57
C PRO A 68 -14.81 2.95 -1.68
N LYS A 69 -15.13 3.33 -2.92
CA LYS A 69 -15.12 2.44 -4.10
C LYS A 69 -13.77 2.44 -4.83
N GLY A 70 -12.81 3.28 -4.42
CA GLY A 70 -11.49 3.34 -5.02
C GLY A 70 -11.48 3.81 -6.48
N THR A 71 -12.45 4.63 -6.89
CA THR A 71 -12.58 5.10 -8.27
C THR A 71 -11.35 5.92 -8.66
N GLN A 72 -10.69 5.59 -9.77
CA GLN A 72 -9.50 6.32 -10.22
C GLN A 72 -9.87 7.58 -10.99
N PHE A 73 -9.33 8.72 -10.56
CA PHE A 73 -9.43 10.00 -11.24
C PHE A 73 -8.03 10.54 -11.57
N GLN A 74 -7.87 11.04 -12.78
CA GLN A 74 -6.67 11.78 -13.18
C GLN A 74 -6.94 13.27 -13.07
N SER A 75 -6.27 13.94 -12.15
CA SER A 75 -6.30 15.39 -12.04
C SER A 75 -5.31 16.04 -12.98
N TYR A 76 -5.68 17.18 -13.58
CA TYR A 76 -4.84 17.98 -14.46
C TYR A 76 -4.64 19.40 -13.93
N HIS A 77 -3.40 19.87 -13.98
CA HIS A 77 -2.96 21.20 -13.61
C HIS A 77 -2.10 21.77 -14.75
N PRO A 78 -2.37 23.00 -15.26
CA PRO A 78 -1.53 23.63 -16.26
C PRO A 78 -0.09 23.79 -15.75
N GLU A 79 0.87 23.63 -16.65
CA GLU A 79 2.30 23.77 -16.32
C GLU A 79 2.55 25.18 -15.75
N PRO A 80 3.10 25.29 -14.52
CA PRO A 80 3.33 26.58 -13.91
C PRO A 80 4.65 27.20 -14.40
N VAL A 81 4.67 28.52 -14.51
CA VAL A 81 5.88 29.33 -14.66
C VAL A 81 6.17 30.00 -13.34
N PHE A 82 7.42 30.00 -12.91
CA PHE A 82 7.90 30.77 -11.75
C PHE A 82 9.21 31.47 -12.10
N GLU A 83 9.29 32.77 -11.83
CA GLU A 83 10.49 33.55 -12.03
C GLU A 83 10.81 34.41 -10.80
N THR A 84 12.10 34.64 -10.57
CA THR A 84 12.61 35.48 -9.48
C THR A 84 13.51 36.57 -10.03
N TYR A 85 13.56 37.71 -9.35
CA TYR A 85 14.32 38.89 -9.77
C TYR A 85 15.39 39.30 -8.76
N GLY A 86 15.81 38.36 -7.90
CA GLY A 86 16.81 38.58 -6.86
C GLY A 86 16.40 39.63 -5.82
N VAL A 87 17.38 40.11 -5.05
CA VAL A 87 17.17 41.13 -4.00
C VAL A 87 16.80 42.49 -4.60
N GLU A 88 17.32 42.79 -5.79
CA GLU A 88 17.14 44.07 -6.45
C GLU A 88 15.75 44.25 -7.05
N GLY A 89 15.05 43.17 -7.40
CA GLY A 89 13.73 43.19 -8.02
C GLY A 89 13.69 43.89 -9.38
N VAL A 90 12.51 43.93 -10.00
CA VAL A 90 12.24 44.68 -11.22
C VAL A 90 11.16 45.74 -10.98
N VAL A 91 11.35 46.93 -11.52
CA VAL A 91 10.37 48.02 -11.41
C VAL A 91 9.14 47.68 -12.24
N HIS A 92 7.95 47.74 -11.64
CA HIS A 92 6.70 47.44 -12.35
C HIS A 92 6.32 48.58 -13.33
N PRO A 93 5.41 48.32 -14.30
CA PRO A 93 5.17 49.25 -15.42
C PRO A 93 4.57 50.61 -15.01
N LEU A 94 3.87 50.68 -13.87
CA LEU A 94 3.35 51.95 -13.33
C LEU A 94 4.47 52.80 -12.69
N ALA A 95 5.36 52.19 -11.91
CA ALA A 95 6.50 52.88 -11.32
C ALA A 95 7.50 53.36 -12.40
N LYS A 96 7.72 52.59 -13.48
CA LYS A 96 8.50 53.04 -14.65
C LYS A 96 7.95 54.33 -15.29
N ARG A 97 6.64 54.58 -15.15
CA ARG A 97 5.96 55.78 -15.65
C ARG A 97 5.82 56.89 -14.60
N GLY A 98 6.37 56.70 -13.40
CA GLY A 98 6.26 57.65 -12.28
C GLY A 98 4.83 57.77 -11.74
N LEU A 99 3.98 56.77 -11.95
CA LEU A 99 2.60 56.77 -11.48
C LEU A 99 2.52 56.08 -10.10
N PRO A 100 1.88 56.71 -9.09
CA PRO A 100 1.64 56.05 -7.82
C PRO A 100 0.67 54.88 -8.03
N SER A 101 0.89 53.79 -7.30
CA SER A 101 0.03 52.61 -7.38
C SER A 101 -0.02 51.85 -6.07
N THR A 102 -1.15 51.24 -5.77
CA THR A 102 -1.27 50.21 -4.74
C THR A 102 -0.54 48.92 -5.16
N ASN A 103 -0.28 48.02 -4.21
CA ASN A 103 0.33 46.72 -4.50
C ASN A 103 -0.50 45.91 -5.51
N GLU A 104 -1.83 45.96 -5.40
CA GLU A 104 -2.75 45.34 -6.36
C GLU A 104 -2.54 45.88 -7.78
N GLU A 105 -2.55 47.20 -7.94
CA GLU A 105 -2.40 47.85 -9.26
C GLU A 105 -1.01 47.58 -9.86
N ALA A 106 0.02 47.60 -9.02
CA ALA A 106 1.40 47.27 -9.41
C ALA A 106 1.51 45.82 -9.89
N ALA A 107 0.97 44.87 -9.13
CA ALA A 107 0.97 43.45 -9.47
C ALA A 107 0.16 43.16 -10.73
N LYS A 108 -1.01 43.79 -10.86
CA LYS A 108 -1.89 43.64 -12.03
C LYS A 108 -1.20 44.15 -13.30
N ALA A 109 -0.65 45.36 -13.27
CA ALA A 109 0.06 45.93 -14.41
C ALA A 109 1.29 45.10 -14.80
N PHE A 110 2.01 44.54 -13.82
CA PHE A 110 3.11 43.63 -14.07
C PHE A 110 2.64 42.35 -14.79
N LEU A 111 1.56 41.71 -14.32
CA LEU A 111 1.02 40.50 -14.94
C LEU A 111 0.50 40.74 -16.36
N GLU A 112 -0.11 41.90 -16.63
CA GLU A 112 -0.55 42.27 -17.98
C GLU A 112 0.61 42.27 -18.98
N GLU A 113 1.70 42.97 -18.65
CA GLU A 113 2.90 43.03 -19.47
C GLU A 113 3.57 41.66 -19.59
N LYS A 114 3.72 40.95 -18.45
CA LYS A 114 4.49 39.71 -18.38
C LYS A 114 3.80 38.53 -19.06
N LEU A 115 2.49 38.40 -18.92
CA LEU A 115 1.71 37.30 -19.50
C LEU A 115 1.08 37.65 -20.85
N GLY A 116 1.14 38.92 -21.27
CA GLY A 116 0.51 39.40 -22.50
C GLY A 116 -1.01 39.29 -22.46
N VAL A 117 -1.61 39.54 -21.29
CA VAL A 117 -3.06 39.46 -21.05
C VAL A 117 -3.64 40.83 -20.73
N LYS A 118 -4.92 41.04 -21.01
CA LYS A 118 -5.63 42.29 -20.70
C LYS A 118 -6.06 42.33 -19.22
N ALA A 119 -6.20 43.54 -18.66
CA ALA A 119 -6.66 43.79 -17.30
C ALA A 119 -8.00 43.11 -16.93
N ASP A 120 -8.91 42.94 -17.90
CA ASP A 120 -10.21 42.29 -17.70
C ASP A 120 -10.11 40.76 -17.62
N ALA A 121 -9.01 40.18 -18.11
CA ALA A 121 -8.68 38.77 -17.96
C ALA A 121 -8.03 38.44 -16.60
N LEU A 122 -7.75 39.46 -15.76
CA LEU A 122 -7.18 39.31 -14.43
C LEU A 122 -8.24 39.60 -13.36
N ALA A 123 -8.61 38.59 -12.59
CA ALA A 123 -9.44 38.74 -11.40
C ALA A 123 -8.59 38.65 -10.15
N ARG A 124 -8.53 39.73 -9.36
CA ARG A 124 -7.87 39.66 -8.04
C ARG A 124 -8.64 38.68 -7.14
N LYS A 125 -7.91 37.78 -6.49
CA LYS A 125 -8.43 36.85 -5.48
C LYS A 125 -8.24 37.44 -4.08
N SER A 126 -7.02 37.86 -3.76
CA SER A 126 -6.65 38.42 -2.47
C SER A 126 -5.26 39.06 -2.53
N GLY A 127 -4.87 39.75 -1.46
CA GLY A 127 -3.50 40.18 -1.23
C GLY A 127 -3.18 40.28 0.25
N HIS A 128 -1.90 40.23 0.61
CA HIS A 128 -1.43 40.41 1.97
C HIS A 128 -0.06 41.08 1.97
N ALA A 129 0.17 42.01 2.89
CA ALA A 129 1.42 42.73 3.03
C ALA A 129 1.95 42.66 4.47
N THR A 130 3.26 42.48 4.58
CA THR A 130 4.03 42.66 5.81
C THR A 130 4.87 43.93 5.71
N ASP A 131 5.67 44.21 6.73
CA ASP A 131 6.70 45.26 6.73
C ASP A 131 7.81 45.04 5.69
N VAL A 132 7.94 43.82 5.15
CA VAL A 132 9.04 43.44 4.22
C VAL A 132 8.56 43.14 2.80
N VAL A 133 7.38 42.55 2.63
CA VAL A 133 6.90 42.07 1.32
C VAL A 133 5.38 42.14 1.21
N ALA A 134 4.87 42.44 0.02
CA ALA A 134 3.47 42.31 -0.35
C ALA A 134 3.28 41.18 -1.36
N ASN A 135 2.27 40.35 -1.17
CA ASN A 135 1.90 39.26 -2.08
C ASN A 135 0.48 39.50 -2.59
N GLU A 136 0.32 39.49 -3.91
CA GLU A 136 -0.98 39.65 -4.57
C GLU A 136 -1.29 38.41 -5.40
N TYR A 137 -2.54 37.93 -5.32
CA TYR A 137 -3.01 36.70 -5.93
C TYR A 137 -4.12 37.00 -6.93
N PHE A 138 -3.99 36.43 -8.14
CA PHE A 138 -4.92 36.61 -9.24
C PHE A 138 -5.38 35.27 -9.81
N ARG A 139 -6.53 35.29 -10.48
CA ARG A 139 -7.04 34.20 -11.32
C ARG A 139 -7.22 34.70 -12.74
N GLN A 140 -6.96 33.83 -13.71
CA GLN A 140 -7.37 34.09 -15.08
C GLN A 140 -8.90 34.10 -15.14
N LYS A 141 -9.45 35.06 -15.87
CA LYS A 141 -10.89 35.22 -16.08
C LYS A 141 -11.18 35.19 -17.57
N ILE A 142 -12.18 34.40 -17.98
CA ILE A 142 -12.67 34.32 -19.35
C ILE A 142 -14.17 34.55 -19.31
N ASN A 143 -14.72 35.42 -20.15
CA ASN A 143 -16.15 35.77 -20.15
C ASN A 143 -16.70 36.13 -18.75
N ASN A 144 -15.89 36.84 -17.96
CA ASN A 144 -16.18 37.20 -16.57
C ASN A 144 -16.30 36.02 -15.57
N ILE A 145 -15.94 34.80 -15.96
CA ILE A 145 -15.91 33.60 -15.11
C ILE A 145 -14.44 33.23 -14.82
N PRO A 146 -14.04 33.00 -13.56
CA PRO A 146 -12.68 32.59 -13.23
C PRO A 146 -12.39 31.18 -13.74
N VAL A 147 -11.13 30.93 -14.11
CA VAL A 147 -10.61 29.61 -14.47
C VAL A 147 -9.94 29.01 -13.24
N ALA A 148 -10.50 27.93 -12.70
CA ALA A 148 -10.14 27.35 -11.40
C ALA A 148 -8.65 26.98 -11.28
N ASN A 149 -8.09 26.36 -12.32
CA ASN A 149 -6.71 25.88 -12.36
C ASN A 149 -5.72 26.83 -13.07
N ALA A 150 -6.12 28.09 -13.34
CA ALA A 150 -5.25 29.11 -13.93
C ALA A 150 -5.11 30.31 -12.99
N VAL A 151 -4.07 30.28 -12.17
CA VAL A 151 -3.82 31.25 -11.09
C VAL A 151 -2.48 31.95 -11.27
N ALA A 152 -2.29 33.09 -10.62
CA ALA A 152 -1.04 33.83 -10.60
C ALA A 152 -0.79 34.47 -9.24
N ASN A 153 0.48 34.66 -8.89
CA ASN A 153 0.92 35.35 -7.69
C ASN A 153 2.09 36.28 -8.00
N VAL A 154 2.14 37.45 -7.37
CA VAL A 154 3.22 38.43 -7.51
C VAL A 154 3.68 38.84 -6.13
N ALA A 155 4.99 38.77 -5.87
CA ALA A 155 5.61 39.29 -4.66
C ALA A 155 6.28 40.64 -4.94
N LEU A 156 6.02 41.65 -4.11
CA LEU A 156 6.54 43.00 -4.22
C LEU A 156 7.30 43.41 -2.96
N LYS A 157 8.40 44.13 -3.12
CA LYS A 157 9.16 44.78 -2.06
C LYS A 157 9.31 46.27 -2.40
N GLY A 158 8.52 47.11 -1.75
CA GLY A 158 8.32 48.50 -2.18
C GLY A 158 7.71 48.54 -3.60
N GLU A 159 8.25 49.39 -4.48
CA GLU A 159 7.80 49.53 -5.88
C GLU A 159 8.41 48.50 -6.86
N LYS A 160 8.97 47.40 -6.33
CA LYS A 160 9.66 46.40 -7.14
C LYS A 160 9.05 45.02 -6.99
N VAL A 161 8.89 44.32 -8.11
CA VAL A 161 8.50 42.90 -8.14
C VAL A 161 9.74 42.05 -7.92
N VAL A 162 9.69 41.16 -6.94
CA VAL A 162 10.81 40.28 -6.56
C VAL A 162 10.62 38.85 -7.04
N SER A 163 9.38 38.42 -7.27
CA SER A 163 9.05 37.16 -7.95
C SER A 163 7.63 37.17 -8.50
N PHE A 164 7.36 36.28 -9.46
CA PHE A 164 6.00 35.95 -9.85
C PHE A 164 5.87 34.47 -10.21
N GLY A 165 4.66 33.94 -10.03
CA GLY A 165 4.25 32.64 -10.54
C GLY A 165 2.94 32.75 -11.32
N ALA A 166 2.75 31.91 -12.34
CA ALA A 166 1.50 31.83 -13.10
C ALA A 166 1.28 30.46 -13.75
N SER A 167 0.03 30.03 -13.84
CA SER A 167 -0.41 28.82 -14.57
C SER A 167 -1.49 29.13 -15.62
N PHE A 168 -1.43 30.34 -16.20
CA PHE A 168 -2.45 30.82 -17.14
C PHE A 168 -2.45 30.04 -18.45
N VAL A 169 -3.64 29.81 -18.99
CA VAL A 169 -3.84 29.00 -20.20
C VAL A 169 -4.23 29.85 -21.41
N LYS A 170 -3.92 29.36 -22.61
CA LYS A 170 -4.37 29.93 -23.89
C LYS A 170 -5.28 28.92 -24.59
N PRO A 171 -6.58 28.86 -24.25
CA PRO A 171 -7.44 27.77 -24.68
C PRO A 171 -7.74 27.84 -26.19
N LYS A 172 -7.80 26.66 -26.84
CA LYS A 172 -8.27 26.49 -28.22
C LYS A 172 -9.77 26.73 -28.37
N SER A 173 -10.54 26.42 -27.32
CA SER A 173 -11.96 26.76 -27.24
C SER A 173 -12.41 26.97 -25.80
N VAL A 174 -13.50 27.71 -25.65
CA VAL A 174 -14.12 28.04 -24.36
C VAL A 174 -15.60 27.65 -24.41
N ALA A 175 -16.07 26.88 -23.42
CA ALA A 175 -17.47 26.49 -23.32
C ALA A 175 -18.41 27.68 -23.06
N ALA A 176 -19.70 27.52 -23.36
CA ALA A 176 -20.72 28.53 -23.07
C ALA A 176 -20.78 28.85 -21.56
N THR A 177 -21.19 30.08 -21.23
CA THR A 177 -21.25 30.59 -19.86
C THR A 177 -22.49 30.13 -19.08
N THR A 178 -23.49 29.56 -19.78
CA THR A 178 -24.75 29.11 -19.18
C THR A 178 -24.71 27.60 -18.95
N PRO A 179 -24.84 27.12 -17.71
CA PRO A 179 -24.88 25.69 -17.43
C PRO A 179 -26.19 25.07 -17.95
N LYS A 180 -26.12 23.84 -18.48
CA LYS A 180 -27.32 23.02 -18.77
C LYS A 180 -27.71 22.11 -17.62
N LEU A 181 -26.75 21.75 -16.78
CA LEU A 181 -26.93 20.92 -15.59
C LEU A 181 -27.26 21.80 -14.38
N THR A 182 -28.24 21.39 -13.57
CA THR A 182 -28.58 22.10 -12.32
C THR A 182 -27.49 21.91 -11.26
N LYS A 183 -27.45 22.79 -10.25
CA LYS A 183 -26.50 22.62 -9.14
C LYS A 183 -26.81 21.38 -8.31
N GLU A 184 -28.09 21.03 -8.16
CA GLU A 184 -28.56 19.85 -7.42
C GLU A 184 -28.09 18.56 -8.11
N ASP A 185 -28.22 18.50 -9.45
CA ASP A 185 -27.73 17.36 -10.23
C ASP A 185 -26.20 17.25 -10.16
N ALA A 186 -25.49 18.39 -10.19
CA ALA A 186 -24.04 18.40 -10.03
C ALA A 186 -23.60 17.90 -8.64
N ILE A 187 -24.31 18.29 -7.58
CA ILE A 187 -24.08 17.77 -6.22
C ILE A 187 -24.29 16.26 -6.18
N ALA A 188 -25.40 15.76 -6.73
CA ALA A 188 -25.67 14.32 -6.76
C ALA A 188 -24.59 13.54 -7.54
N LYS A 189 -24.08 14.11 -8.64
CA LYS A 189 -22.97 13.53 -9.42
C LYS A 189 -21.68 13.50 -8.63
N ALA A 190 -21.34 14.59 -7.93
CA ALA A 190 -20.16 14.67 -7.09
C ALA A 190 -20.21 13.63 -5.95
N GLU A 191 -21.31 13.58 -5.17
CA GLU A 191 -21.49 12.60 -4.09
C GLU A 191 -21.36 11.15 -4.59
N ALA A 192 -21.99 10.84 -5.73
CA ALA A 192 -21.93 9.50 -6.31
C ALA A 192 -20.53 9.11 -6.80
N ALA A 193 -19.75 10.08 -7.30
CA ALA A 193 -18.43 9.86 -7.86
C ALA A 193 -17.35 9.70 -6.79
N VAL A 194 -17.34 10.56 -5.76
CA VAL A 194 -16.26 10.63 -4.77
C VAL A 194 -16.60 9.95 -3.44
N GLY A 195 -17.87 9.64 -3.18
CA GLY A 195 -18.32 9.11 -1.90
C GLY A 195 -18.30 10.16 -0.79
N GLY A 196 -19.30 10.12 0.09
CA GLY A 196 -19.55 11.13 1.11
C GLY A 196 -20.77 11.99 0.83
N LYS A 197 -20.87 13.12 1.53
CA LYS A 197 -22.01 14.05 1.43
C LYS A 197 -21.56 15.48 1.18
N TYR A 198 -22.35 16.20 0.41
CA TYR A 198 -22.19 17.64 0.22
C TYR A 198 -22.15 18.32 1.60
N ASN A 199 -21.08 19.06 1.86
CA ASN A 199 -20.79 19.60 3.18
C ASN A 199 -21.43 20.98 3.43
N ASN A 200 -22.38 21.40 2.59
CA ASN A 200 -23.01 22.72 2.58
C ASN A 200 -22.07 23.89 2.23
N TRP A 201 -20.85 23.63 1.74
CA TRP A 201 -19.97 24.68 1.24
C TRP A 201 -20.53 25.28 -0.07
N PRO A 202 -20.59 26.62 -0.24
CA PRO A 202 -21.17 27.25 -1.42
C PRO A 202 -20.60 26.69 -2.73
N THR A 203 -21.49 26.21 -3.60
CA THR A 203 -21.14 25.81 -4.97
C THR A 203 -20.85 27.04 -5.83
N ALA A 204 -19.94 26.91 -6.80
CA ALA A 204 -19.62 27.97 -7.75
C ALA A 204 -19.63 27.44 -9.19
N LEU A 205 -19.80 28.36 -10.15
CA LEU A 205 -19.50 28.09 -11.56
C LEU A 205 -18.12 28.64 -11.89
N GLU A 206 -17.20 27.75 -12.24
CA GLU A 206 -15.85 28.11 -12.66
C GLU A 206 -15.52 27.40 -13.97
N TYR A 207 -14.71 28.05 -14.81
CA TYR A 207 -14.10 27.40 -15.94
C TYR A 207 -12.97 26.47 -15.47
N PHE A 208 -12.77 25.34 -16.13
CA PHE A 208 -11.66 24.43 -15.88
C PHE A 208 -10.91 24.15 -17.18
N ALA A 209 -9.61 24.38 -17.21
CA ALA A 209 -8.77 24.07 -18.36
C ALA A 209 -8.42 22.58 -18.36
N LYS A 210 -8.61 21.88 -19.48
CA LYS A 210 -8.25 20.47 -19.67
C LYS A 210 -6.87 20.35 -20.34
N ASP A 211 -6.26 19.18 -20.22
CA ASP A 211 -4.99 18.82 -20.87
C ASP A 211 -5.03 18.85 -22.42
N SER A 212 -6.24 18.90 -22.97
CA SER A 212 -6.54 19.04 -24.40
C SER A 212 -6.55 20.50 -24.90
N ASP A 213 -6.17 21.46 -24.06
CA ASP A 213 -6.23 22.92 -24.32
C ASP A 213 -7.65 23.47 -24.49
N HIS A 214 -8.67 22.74 -24.06
CA HIS A 214 -10.06 23.20 -24.04
C HIS A 214 -10.46 23.64 -22.63
N VAL A 215 -11.31 24.66 -22.53
CA VAL A 215 -11.86 25.12 -21.25
C VAL A 215 -13.35 24.79 -21.18
N VAL A 216 -13.75 24.06 -20.15
CA VAL A 216 -15.13 23.64 -19.88
C VAL A 216 -15.71 24.40 -18.69
N LEU A 217 -17.01 24.67 -18.71
CA LEU A 217 -17.70 25.25 -17.55
C LEU A 217 -18.01 24.13 -16.56
N THR A 218 -17.72 24.34 -15.29
CA THR A 218 -17.90 23.34 -14.23
C THR A 218 -18.65 23.90 -13.03
N HIS A 219 -19.47 23.05 -12.40
CA HIS A 219 -19.92 23.25 -11.02
C HIS A 219 -18.82 22.76 -10.08
N VAL A 220 -18.42 23.63 -9.15
CA VAL A 220 -17.46 23.31 -8.08
C VAL A 220 -18.26 22.87 -6.85
N VAL A 221 -18.07 21.63 -6.43
CA VAL A 221 -18.82 21.01 -5.32
C VAL A 221 -17.86 20.40 -4.32
N GLN A 222 -18.02 20.72 -3.03
CA GLN A 222 -17.28 20.05 -1.97
C GLN A 222 -18.09 18.92 -1.34
N VAL A 223 -17.46 17.77 -1.21
CA VAL A 223 -18.03 16.55 -0.62
C VAL A 223 -17.10 16.08 0.49
N GLN A 224 -17.67 15.78 1.64
CA GLN A 224 -16.94 15.30 2.80
C GLN A 224 -17.52 13.96 3.28
N ASN A 225 -16.63 13.06 3.68
CA ASN A 225 -16.99 11.81 4.31
C ASN A 225 -16.47 11.84 5.76
N ALA A 226 -17.39 11.90 6.72
CA ALA A 226 -17.04 11.96 8.14
C ALA A 226 -16.48 10.62 8.68
N GLU A 227 -16.85 9.49 8.06
CA GLU A 227 -16.40 8.15 8.49
C GLU A 227 -14.95 7.89 8.05
N THR A 228 -14.63 8.23 6.80
CA THR A 228 -13.28 8.05 6.24
C THR A 228 -12.38 9.28 6.43
N GLN A 229 -12.91 10.36 7.01
CA GLN A 229 -12.28 11.67 7.14
C GLN A 229 -11.83 12.28 5.80
N GLU A 230 -12.35 11.80 4.67
CA GLU A 230 -12.03 12.30 3.34
C GLU A 230 -12.75 13.63 3.04
N TRP A 231 -12.11 14.53 2.32
CA TRP A 231 -12.69 15.79 1.88
C TRP A 231 -12.19 16.15 0.48
N TYR A 232 -13.13 16.25 -0.45
CA TYR A 232 -12.88 16.50 -1.86
C TYR A 232 -13.59 17.75 -2.36
N GLU A 233 -13.00 18.38 -3.37
CA GLU A 233 -13.64 19.36 -4.25
C GLU A 233 -13.68 18.81 -5.68
N ALA A 234 -14.88 18.53 -6.16
CA ALA A 234 -15.15 18.00 -7.49
C ALA A 234 -15.53 19.12 -8.46
N PHE A 235 -14.97 19.05 -9.67
CA PHE A 235 -15.30 19.91 -10.79
C PHE A 235 -16.18 19.12 -11.76
N VAL A 236 -17.49 19.35 -11.72
CA VAL A 236 -18.48 18.62 -12.51
C VAL A 236 -18.81 19.42 -13.76
N ASP A 237 -18.65 18.86 -14.96
CA ASP A 237 -18.99 19.53 -16.21
C ASP A 237 -20.44 20.01 -16.18
N ALA A 238 -20.62 21.31 -16.39
CA ALA A 238 -21.89 21.98 -16.23
C ALA A 238 -22.88 21.69 -17.37
N ASN A 239 -22.51 20.86 -18.36
CA ASN A 239 -23.38 20.38 -19.42
C ASN A 239 -23.62 18.87 -19.35
N SER A 240 -22.57 18.06 -19.21
CA SER A 240 -22.65 16.60 -19.28
C SER A 240 -22.80 15.93 -17.91
N GLY A 241 -22.38 16.59 -16.84
CA GLY A 241 -22.27 15.98 -15.51
C GLY A 241 -21.06 15.06 -15.35
N GLU A 242 -20.13 15.05 -16.30
CA GLU A 242 -18.84 14.35 -16.20
C GLU A 242 -17.98 14.96 -15.09
N ILE A 243 -17.26 14.15 -14.33
CA ILE A 243 -16.27 14.64 -13.38
C ILE A 243 -14.99 15.00 -14.14
N ILE A 244 -14.73 16.30 -14.28
CA ILE A 244 -13.57 16.83 -15.01
C ILE A 244 -12.30 16.77 -14.17
N ASN A 245 -12.40 17.03 -12.87
CA ASN A 245 -11.28 17.03 -11.95
C ASN A 245 -11.75 16.81 -10.51
N VAL A 246 -10.86 16.30 -9.66
CA VAL A 246 -11.07 16.17 -8.22
C VAL A 246 -9.81 16.63 -7.48
N VAL A 247 -9.99 17.55 -6.53
CA VAL A 247 -8.95 17.99 -5.59
C VAL A 247 -9.25 17.37 -4.23
N SER A 248 -8.25 16.75 -3.61
CA SER A 248 -8.33 16.29 -2.21
C SER A 248 -7.80 17.38 -1.30
N PHE A 249 -8.57 17.69 -0.25
CA PHE A 249 -8.13 18.56 0.84
C PHE A 249 -7.56 17.80 2.03
N VAL A 250 -7.63 16.47 1.98
CA VAL A 250 -6.99 15.57 2.95
C VAL A 250 -5.67 15.11 2.38
N ALA A 251 -4.69 15.01 3.26
CA ALA A 251 -3.34 14.63 2.92
C ALA A 251 -3.01 13.29 3.58
N ASP A 252 -2.48 12.39 2.77
CA ASP A 252 -2.21 11.01 3.11
C ASP A 252 -0.80 10.85 3.70
N ALA A 253 -0.64 9.95 4.66
CA ALA A 253 0.69 9.56 5.13
C ALA A 253 1.42 8.82 4.00
N SER A 254 2.69 9.14 3.76
CA SER A 254 3.47 8.49 2.70
C SER A 254 4.87 8.12 3.17
N TYR A 255 5.39 6.98 2.74
CA TYR A 255 6.67 6.44 3.19
C TYR A 255 7.49 5.99 1.98
N ARG A 256 8.73 6.46 1.85
CA ARG A 256 9.67 5.93 0.85
C ARG A 256 10.47 4.78 1.46
N VAL A 257 10.12 3.56 1.11
CA VAL A 257 10.56 2.33 1.80
C VAL A 257 10.89 1.22 0.80
N ILE A 258 11.53 0.17 1.28
CA ILE A 258 11.68 -1.08 0.53
C ILE A 258 10.33 -1.81 0.67
N PRO A 259 9.65 -2.18 -0.43
CA PRO A 259 8.35 -2.85 -0.37
C PRO A 259 8.36 -4.07 0.57
N PHE A 260 7.24 -4.33 1.24
CA PHE A 260 7.14 -5.35 2.28
C PHE A 260 7.41 -6.79 1.78
N ASN A 261 7.33 -7.00 0.46
CA ASN A 261 7.52 -8.29 -0.20
C ASN A 261 8.86 -8.43 -0.94
N VAL A 262 9.84 -7.57 -0.67
CA VAL A 262 11.21 -7.69 -1.22
C VAL A 262 12.25 -7.46 -0.12
N GLN A 263 13.48 -7.93 -0.35
CA GLN A 263 14.52 -8.08 0.68
C GLN A 263 15.19 -6.77 1.05
N SER A 264 15.67 -6.03 0.05
CA SER A 264 16.76 -5.09 0.32
C SER A 264 16.76 -3.88 -0.62
N PRO A 265 17.68 -2.90 -0.43
CA PRO A 265 17.80 -1.75 -1.32
C PRO A 265 18.07 -2.12 -2.78
N THR A 266 18.60 -3.30 -3.08
CA THR A 266 18.86 -3.73 -4.46
C THR A 266 17.58 -3.98 -5.25
N ASP A 267 16.47 -4.26 -4.56
CA ASP A 267 15.16 -4.47 -5.17
C ASP A 267 14.41 -3.15 -5.43
N GLY A 268 14.94 -2.04 -4.89
CA GLY A 268 14.43 -0.70 -5.09
C GLY A 268 13.46 -0.22 -4.01
N PHE A 269 13.35 1.11 -3.91
CA PHE A 269 12.42 1.78 -3.00
C PHE A 269 11.15 2.20 -3.73
N GLN A 270 10.03 2.21 -3.02
CA GLN A 270 8.76 2.75 -3.47
C GLN A 270 8.21 3.74 -2.45
N THR A 271 7.49 4.75 -2.94
CA THR A 271 6.67 5.59 -2.07
C THR A 271 5.28 4.97 -1.96
N VAL A 272 4.97 4.45 -0.77
CA VAL A 272 3.66 3.89 -0.45
C VAL A 272 2.84 4.92 0.32
N THR A 273 1.54 4.96 0.08
CA THR A 273 0.61 5.95 0.66
C THR A 273 -0.48 5.24 1.44
N ASN A 274 -0.73 5.68 2.67
CA ASN A 274 -1.64 5.06 3.65
C ASN A 274 -1.55 3.51 3.70
N PRO A 275 -0.36 2.93 3.92
CA PRO A 275 -0.18 1.48 3.92
C PRO A 275 -0.84 0.75 5.11
N GLN A 276 -1.30 1.47 6.13
CA GLN A 276 -1.91 0.89 7.32
C GLN A 276 -3.15 0.07 7.00
N ASP A 277 -3.30 -1.06 7.69
CA ASP A 277 -4.56 -1.79 7.72
C ASP A 277 -5.49 -1.16 8.76
N THR A 278 -6.63 -0.60 8.35
CA THR A 278 -7.52 0.13 9.26
C THR A 278 -8.27 -0.77 10.26
N VAL A 279 -8.25 -2.09 10.09
CA VAL A 279 -8.82 -3.01 11.09
C VAL A 279 -7.81 -3.26 12.21
N SER A 280 -6.56 -3.51 11.82
CA SER A 280 -5.45 -3.76 12.76
C SER A 280 -4.96 -2.47 13.43
N SER A 281 -4.91 -1.38 12.67
CA SER A 281 -4.43 -0.04 13.06
C SER A 281 -5.51 1.03 12.77
N PRO A 282 -6.63 1.05 13.52
CA PRO A 282 -7.76 1.94 13.24
C PRO A 282 -7.45 3.43 13.37
N ASN A 283 -6.42 3.80 14.12
CA ASN A 283 -5.95 5.18 14.26
C ASN A 283 -4.75 5.50 13.35
N GLY A 284 -4.43 4.60 12.41
CA GLY A 284 -3.17 4.62 11.67
C GLY A 284 -1.95 4.37 12.54
N TRP A 285 -0.76 4.58 11.97
CA TRP A 285 0.50 4.24 12.63
C TRP A 285 1.11 5.38 13.44
N HIS A 286 0.53 6.59 13.42
CA HIS A 286 1.08 7.79 14.09
C HIS A 286 0.21 8.30 15.25
N GLN A 287 -0.61 7.43 15.82
CA GLN A 287 -1.45 7.79 16.95
C GLN A 287 -1.54 6.64 17.95
N TYR A 288 -1.52 6.95 19.24
CA TYR A 288 -1.84 6.02 20.32
C TYR A 288 -2.74 6.72 21.34
N GLY A 289 -3.88 6.10 21.66
CA GLY A 289 -4.95 6.78 22.41
C GLY A 289 -5.31 8.12 21.77
N THR A 290 -5.23 9.20 22.54
CA THR A 290 -5.47 10.58 22.06
C THR A 290 -4.21 11.30 21.60
N THR A 291 -3.03 10.68 21.69
CA THR A 291 -1.76 11.30 21.33
C THR A 291 -1.43 11.02 19.87
N THR A 292 -1.27 12.07 19.08
CA THR A 292 -0.77 12.01 17.69
C THR A 292 0.72 12.35 17.66
N THR A 293 1.46 11.69 16.78
CA THR A 293 2.89 11.94 16.52
C THR A 293 3.08 12.39 15.08
N THR A 294 4.25 12.99 14.82
CA THR A 294 4.70 13.34 13.46
C THR A 294 6.12 12.81 13.23
N SER A 295 6.45 11.69 13.87
CA SER A 295 7.74 10.99 13.77
C SER A 295 7.51 9.48 13.70
N THR A 296 8.56 8.69 13.54
CA THR A 296 8.53 7.20 13.51
C THR A 296 8.14 6.57 14.86
N SER A 297 6.96 6.93 15.38
CA SER A 297 6.42 6.54 16.69
C SER A 297 4.90 6.45 16.64
N GLY A 298 4.32 5.42 17.24
CA GLY A 298 2.87 5.23 17.27
C GLY A 298 2.41 4.12 18.19
N ASN A 299 1.23 3.56 17.91
CA ASN A 299 0.63 2.52 18.74
C ASN A 299 1.38 1.19 18.68
N ASN A 300 1.89 0.82 17.50
CA ASN A 300 2.42 -0.52 17.28
C ASN A 300 3.95 -0.56 17.40
N VAL A 301 4.62 0.51 16.95
CA VAL A 301 6.07 0.60 16.83
C VAL A 301 6.58 1.98 17.20
N LEU A 302 7.77 2.05 17.81
CA LEU A 302 8.61 3.24 17.92
C LEU A 302 10.00 2.89 17.39
N ALA A 303 10.38 3.46 16.24
CA ALA A 303 11.68 3.27 15.63
C ALA A 303 12.57 4.51 15.85
N TYR A 304 13.82 4.30 16.23
CA TYR A 304 14.72 5.37 16.65
C TYR A 304 16.20 5.00 16.46
N LYS A 305 17.06 6.02 16.50
CA LYS A 305 18.52 5.86 16.60
C LYS A 305 19.01 6.36 17.96
N SER A 306 19.74 5.53 18.70
CA SER A 306 20.41 5.83 19.98
C SER A 306 19.52 6.17 21.18
N SER A 307 18.38 6.85 20.99
CA SER A 307 17.45 7.23 22.06
C SER A 307 15.99 7.11 21.62
N SER A 308 15.15 6.44 22.39
CA SER A 308 13.71 6.30 22.09
C SER A 308 12.91 7.59 22.30
N THR A 309 13.48 8.59 22.98
CA THR A 309 12.80 9.87 23.26
C THR A 309 13.18 10.96 22.26
N THR A 310 14.41 10.97 21.78
CA THR A 310 14.96 12.04 20.92
C THR A 310 15.48 11.55 19.58
N GLY A 311 15.60 10.23 19.40
CA GLY A 311 16.22 9.61 18.23
C GLY A 311 15.27 9.18 17.11
N THR A 312 13.96 9.43 17.24
CA THR A 312 12.97 9.16 16.19
C THR A 312 13.21 10.05 14.97
N THR A 313 12.83 9.59 13.78
CA THR A 313 12.90 10.40 12.56
C THR A 313 11.58 11.15 12.36
N SER A 314 11.64 12.47 12.19
CA SER A 314 10.46 13.31 11.96
C SER A 314 9.92 13.13 10.54
N GLN A 315 8.71 13.61 10.27
CA GLN A 315 8.23 13.73 8.89
C GLN A 315 9.15 14.66 8.09
N SER A 316 9.47 14.27 6.85
CA SER A 316 10.26 15.06 5.88
C SER A 316 9.49 16.28 5.35
N SER A 317 8.16 16.22 5.35
CA SER A 317 7.26 17.35 5.12
C SER A 317 5.95 17.11 5.87
N ALA A 318 5.09 18.13 5.98
CA ALA A 318 3.82 18.04 6.66
C ALA A 318 2.97 16.85 6.17
N THR A 319 1.96 16.49 6.97
CA THR A 319 0.98 15.45 6.67
C THR A 319 1.55 14.03 6.65
N ASN A 320 2.50 13.74 7.53
CA ASN A 320 3.11 12.42 7.72
C ASN A 320 3.79 11.89 6.44
N ASN A 321 4.51 12.78 5.75
CA ASN A 321 5.35 12.40 4.62
C ASN A 321 6.77 12.05 5.11
N TYR A 322 7.17 10.80 4.98
CA TYR A 322 8.48 10.24 5.33
C TYR A 322 9.22 9.79 4.07
N VAL A 323 9.58 10.76 3.22
CA VAL A 323 10.23 10.52 1.93
C VAL A 323 11.71 10.88 2.05
N TYR A 324 12.49 9.94 2.57
CA TYR A 324 13.94 10.08 2.71
C TYR A 324 14.69 9.33 1.61
N THR A 325 15.65 10.01 0.98
CA THR A 325 16.47 9.43 -0.09
C THR A 325 17.53 8.52 0.50
N PHE A 326 17.59 7.29 0.00
CA PHE A 326 18.67 6.36 0.26
C PHE A 326 19.86 6.64 -0.67
N ASN A 327 21.06 6.76 -0.11
CA ASN A 327 22.31 6.88 -0.85
C ASN A 327 23.08 5.55 -0.78
N ALA A 328 23.09 4.78 -1.88
CA ALA A 328 23.79 3.50 -1.95
C ALA A 328 25.32 3.58 -1.77
N ALA A 329 25.92 4.74 -2.04
CA ALA A 329 27.34 5.00 -1.80
C ALA A 329 27.61 5.60 -0.40
N GLY A 330 26.55 5.90 0.36
CA GLY A 330 26.62 6.49 1.69
C GLY A 330 26.92 5.46 2.77
N THR A 331 27.48 5.94 3.88
CA THR A 331 27.63 5.13 5.10
C THR A 331 26.26 4.89 5.76
N PRO A 332 26.13 3.93 6.69
CA PRO A 332 24.91 3.75 7.46
C PRO A 332 24.48 5.05 8.15
N ALA A 333 25.41 5.80 8.73
CA ALA A 333 25.11 7.09 9.37
C ALA A 333 24.46 8.10 8.40
N ALA A 334 24.89 8.14 7.14
CA ALA A 334 24.28 9.00 6.11
C ALA A 334 22.86 8.54 5.71
N ASN A 335 22.54 7.27 5.95
CA ASN A 335 21.25 6.63 5.65
C ASN A 335 20.41 6.37 6.92
N LYS A 336 20.67 7.07 8.04
CA LYS A 336 19.89 6.92 9.29
C LYS A 336 18.38 7.04 9.07
N ASP A 337 17.95 8.09 8.38
CA ASP A 337 16.52 8.39 8.25
C ASP A 337 15.78 7.39 7.34
N PRO A 338 16.27 7.04 6.12
CA PRO A 338 15.61 5.98 5.35
C PRO A 338 15.62 4.64 6.09
N ALA A 339 16.67 4.31 6.85
CA ALA A 339 16.69 3.08 7.67
C ALA A 339 15.67 3.10 8.82
N THR A 340 15.55 4.22 9.54
CA THR A 340 14.57 4.38 10.64
C THR A 340 13.14 4.29 10.11
N VAL A 341 12.86 4.92 8.97
CA VAL A 341 11.54 4.89 8.31
C VAL A 341 11.22 3.50 7.77
N ASN A 342 12.19 2.80 7.17
CA ASN A 342 11.99 1.43 6.69
C ASN A 342 11.66 0.47 7.83
N ALA A 343 12.43 0.51 8.93
CA ALA A 343 12.18 -0.31 10.10
C ALA A 343 10.81 -0.03 10.74
N PHE A 344 10.42 1.25 10.82
CA PHE A 344 9.08 1.64 11.28
C PHE A 344 7.98 1.07 10.38
N TYR A 345 8.14 1.17 9.06
CA TYR A 345 7.20 0.64 8.08
C TYR A 345 7.06 -0.89 8.19
N ILE A 346 8.18 -1.63 8.14
CA ILE A 346 8.15 -3.11 8.21
C ILE A 346 7.56 -3.59 9.53
N GLY A 347 7.94 -2.99 10.67
CA GLY A 347 7.38 -3.36 11.96
C GLY A 347 5.86 -3.13 12.05
N ASN A 348 5.34 -2.05 11.47
CA ASN A 348 3.89 -1.82 11.42
C ASN A 348 3.18 -2.76 10.44
N MET A 349 3.78 -3.06 9.28
CA MET A 349 3.23 -4.04 8.34
C MET A 349 3.12 -5.44 8.97
N LEU A 350 4.12 -5.84 9.76
CA LEU A 350 4.10 -7.12 10.49
C LEU A 350 3.06 -7.13 11.60
N HIS A 351 2.94 -6.04 12.37
CA HIS A 351 1.84 -5.89 13.32
C HIS A 351 0.49 -6.09 12.61
N ASP A 352 0.25 -5.35 11.54
CA ASP A 352 -1.03 -5.36 10.83
C ASP A 352 -1.35 -6.72 10.21
N LEU A 353 -0.33 -7.38 9.63
CA LEU A 353 -0.41 -8.74 9.11
C LEU A 353 -0.75 -9.73 10.24
N PHE A 354 0.06 -9.82 11.29
CA PHE A 354 -0.17 -10.82 12.33
C PHE A 354 -1.50 -10.60 13.07
N TYR A 355 -1.94 -9.36 13.22
CA TYR A 355 -3.25 -9.04 13.78
C TYR A 355 -4.38 -9.70 12.98
N ARG A 356 -4.33 -9.62 11.63
CA ARG A 356 -5.30 -10.28 10.74
C ARG A 356 -5.31 -11.80 10.91
N TYR A 357 -4.19 -12.39 11.31
CA TYR A 357 -4.03 -13.84 11.53
C TYR A 357 -4.21 -14.26 12.99
N GLY A 358 -4.64 -13.35 13.88
CA GLY A 358 -5.05 -13.68 15.24
C GLY A 358 -4.07 -13.28 16.35
N PHE A 359 -2.96 -12.62 16.02
CA PHE A 359 -2.09 -12.00 17.03
C PHE A 359 -2.64 -10.63 17.44
N THR A 360 -3.71 -10.68 18.22
CA THR A 360 -4.47 -9.53 18.72
C THR A 360 -4.07 -9.18 20.15
N GLU A 361 -4.73 -8.17 20.72
CA GLU A 361 -4.48 -7.67 22.07
C GLU A 361 -4.65 -8.78 23.13
N THR A 362 -5.72 -9.57 23.05
CA THR A 362 -5.94 -10.73 23.94
C THR A 362 -5.02 -11.91 23.66
N ALA A 363 -4.34 -11.91 22.52
CA ALA A 363 -3.31 -12.88 22.15
C ALA A 363 -1.90 -12.28 22.33
N TYR A 364 -1.77 -11.29 23.23
CA TYR A 364 -0.49 -10.77 23.72
C TYR A 364 0.35 -10.08 22.63
N ASN A 365 -0.30 -9.36 21.72
CA ASN A 365 0.39 -8.55 20.72
C ASN A 365 1.11 -7.34 21.32
N PHE A 366 1.81 -6.58 20.49
CA PHE A 366 2.57 -5.41 20.93
C PHE A 366 1.81 -4.13 20.57
N GLN A 367 1.15 -3.53 21.56
CA GLN A 367 0.43 -2.27 21.39
C GLN A 367 0.59 -1.36 22.61
N ARG A 368 0.84 -0.08 22.34
CA ARG A 368 0.91 0.93 23.40
C ARG A 368 -0.46 1.15 24.05
N ASN A 369 -1.51 1.12 23.25
CA ASN A 369 -2.90 1.22 23.69
C ASN A 369 -3.74 0.16 22.97
N ASN A 370 -4.40 -0.69 23.76
CA ASN A 370 -5.22 -1.80 23.28
C ASN A 370 -6.66 -1.39 22.97
N ASN A 371 -6.99 -0.10 23.10
CA ASN A 371 -8.31 0.48 22.84
C ASN A 371 -9.46 -0.24 23.58
N GLY A 372 -9.18 -0.76 24.78
CA GLY A 372 -10.16 -1.51 25.58
C GLY A 372 -10.46 -2.92 25.09
N LYS A 373 -9.69 -3.47 24.14
CA LYS A 373 -9.92 -4.81 23.57
C LYS A 373 -9.38 -5.97 24.42
N GLY A 374 -8.72 -5.70 25.55
CA GLY A 374 -8.12 -6.71 26.44
C GLY A 374 -6.59 -6.78 26.30
N GLY A 375 -5.98 -7.80 26.90
CA GLY A 375 -4.50 -7.91 26.99
C GLY A 375 -3.86 -6.87 27.92
N ALA A 376 -2.56 -7.01 28.16
CA ALA A 376 -1.78 -5.93 28.75
C ALA A 376 -1.28 -4.98 27.66
N GLN A 377 -1.24 -3.69 27.96
CA GLN A 377 -0.87 -2.63 27.01
C GLN A 377 0.46 -1.98 27.40
N ASN A 378 0.84 -0.90 26.71
CA ASN A 378 2.12 -0.17 26.86
C ASN A 378 3.34 -0.97 26.38
N ASP A 379 3.14 -1.83 25.38
CA ASP A 379 4.16 -2.77 24.95
C ASP A 379 4.42 -2.79 23.44
N HIS A 380 4.11 -1.69 22.74
CA HIS A 380 4.59 -1.46 21.37
C HIS A 380 6.08 -1.82 21.19
N VAL A 381 6.44 -2.26 19.98
CA VAL A 381 7.81 -2.68 19.68
C VAL A 381 8.73 -1.46 19.60
N LEU A 382 9.84 -1.50 20.34
CA LEU A 382 10.94 -0.54 20.25
C LEU A 382 11.95 -1.05 19.23
N ILE A 383 12.23 -0.28 18.18
CA ILE A 383 13.23 -0.63 17.16
C ILE A 383 14.39 0.36 17.19
N SER A 384 15.53 -0.07 17.71
CA SER A 384 16.78 0.69 17.71
C SER A 384 17.55 0.39 16.42
N VAL A 385 17.62 1.35 15.49
CA VAL A 385 18.39 1.20 14.25
C VAL A 385 19.85 1.60 14.45
N GLN A 386 20.74 0.91 13.73
CA GLN A 386 22.19 1.07 13.82
C GLN A 386 22.69 1.00 15.28
N ASP A 387 22.08 0.15 16.10
CA ASP A 387 22.35 0.12 17.53
C ASP A 387 23.85 -0.14 17.80
N ALA A 388 24.45 0.66 18.70
CA ALA A 388 25.89 0.66 18.91
C ALA A 388 26.39 -0.51 19.77
N SER A 389 25.48 -1.32 20.31
CA SER A 389 25.81 -2.48 21.14
C SER A 389 26.42 -3.65 20.35
N GLY A 390 26.35 -3.63 19.01
CA GLY A 390 26.83 -4.72 18.17
C GLY A 390 27.04 -4.33 16.71
N THR A 391 27.59 -5.27 15.96
CA THR A 391 27.72 -5.24 14.50
C THR A 391 27.50 -6.64 13.93
N ASN A 392 27.23 -6.75 12.63
CA ASN A 392 27.10 -8.01 11.90
C ASN A 392 26.07 -8.99 12.51
N ASN A 393 24.99 -8.45 13.07
CA ASN A 393 23.91 -9.21 13.68
C ASN A 393 22.65 -8.34 13.84
N ALA A 394 21.61 -8.90 14.45
CA ALA A 394 20.50 -8.18 15.08
C ALA A 394 20.04 -8.98 16.31
N ASN A 395 19.00 -8.53 17.01
CA ASN A 395 18.30 -9.35 18.01
C ASN A 395 16.97 -8.70 18.41
N PHE A 396 16.09 -9.52 19.00
CA PHE A 396 14.84 -9.09 19.60
C PHE A 396 14.68 -9.62 21.04
N ALA A 397 14.53 -8.74 22.01
CA ALA A 397 14.16 -9.10 23.37
C ALA A 397 12.64 -9.14 23.52
N THR A 398 12.09 -10.29 23.94
CA THR A 398 10.64 -10.47 24.13
C THR A 398 10.29 -10.70 25.60
N PRO A 399 10.05 -9.63 26.38
CA PRO A 399 9.48 -9.80 27.72
C PRO A 399 8.00 -10.22 27.65
N ALA A 400 7.42 -10.52 28.81
CA ALA A 400 6.01 -10.86 28.95
C ALA A 400 5.09 -9.74 28.46
N ASP A 401 3.83 -10.09 28.22
CA ASP A 401 2.75 -9.16 27.83
C ASP A 401 2.71 -7.91 28.73
N GLY A 402 2.52 -6.73 28.14
CA GLY A 402 2.57 -5.45 28.85
C GLY A 402 3.96 -4.84 29.05
N GLN A 403 5.01 -5.50 28.55
CA GLN A 403 6.35 -4.92 28.43
C GLN A 403 6.80 -4.88 26.97
N SER A 404 7.31 -3.73 26.54
CA SER A 404 7.71 -3.51 25.15
C SER A 404 8.77 -4.51 24.68
N GLY A 405 8.55 -5.12 23.53
CA GLY A 405 9.60 -5.86 22.81
C GLY A 405 10.69 -4.90 22.34
N GLN A 406 11.95 -5.33 22.34
CA GLN A 406 13.07 -4.49 21.93
C GLN A 406 13.87 -5.15 20.81
N MET A 407 13.71 -4.64 19.60
CA MET A 407 14.49 -4.97 18.43
C MET A 407 15.73 -4.07 18.34
N ARG A 408 16.90 -4.66 18.14
CA ARG A 408 18.16 -3.94 17.91
C ARG A 408 18.74 -4.36 16.56
N MET A 409 18.70 -3.44 15.60
CA MET A 409 19.26 -3.64 14.28
C MET A 409 20.67 -3.08 14.23
N PHE A 410 21.65 -3.87 13.80
CA PHE A 410 23.04 -3.42 13.76
C PHE A 410 23.52 -3.04 12.36
N THR A 411 24.64 -2.31 12.34
CA THR A 411 25.44 -2.11 11.13
C THR A 411 26.25 -3.37 10.81
N TRP A 412 26.38 -3.68 9.53
CA TRP A 412 27.19 -4.78 9.00
C TRP A 412 28.45 -4.24 8.32
N THR A 413 29.60 -4.77 8.70
CA THR A 413 30.95 -4.30 8.34
C THR A 413 31.65 -5.22 7.34
N LEU A 414 30.88 -5.96 6.54
CA LEU A 414 31.39 -6.96 5.58
C LEU A 414 31.51 -6.40 4.15
N THR A 415 31.18 -5.12 3.97
CA THR A 415 31.16 -4.42 2.68
C THR A 415 31.72 -3.02 2.84
N THR A 416 32.06 -2.38 1.71
CA THR A 416 32.48 -0.97 1.69
C THR A 416 31.61 -0.20 0.69
N PRO A 417 30.80 0.79 1.13
CA PRO A 417 30.55 1.16 2.53
C PRO A 417 29.85 0.03 3.32
N ASN A 418 29.93 0.11 4.66
CA ASN A 418 29.14 -0.76 5.56
C ASN A 418 27.65 -0.67 5.22
N ARG A 419 26.90 -1.75 5.47
CA ARG A 419 25.45 -1.83 5.21
C ARG A 419 24.64 -1.78 6.51
N ASP A 420 23.43 -1.25 6.44
CA ASP A 420 22.53 -1.12 7.60
C ASP A 420 21.54 -2.30 7.62
N GLY A 421 21.53 -3.09 8.70
CA GLY A 421 20.61 -4.21 8.85
C GLY A 421 19.14 -3.80 8.90
N ALA A 422 18.82 -2.56 9.26
CA ALA A 422 17.45 -2.05 9.23
C ALA A 422 16.87 -1.84 7.81
N LEU A 423 17.71 -1.97 6.78
CA LEU A 423 17.31 -1.96 5.37
C LEU A 423 17.26 -3.38 4.77
N GLU A 424 17.44 -4.42 5.57
CA GLU A 424 17.36 -5.83 5.19
C GLU A 424 16.05 -6.40 5.75
N ASN A 425 14.98 -6.35 4.96
CA ASN A 425 13.60 -6.57 5.40
C ASN A 425 13.36 -7.97 5.96
N ASP A 426 14.03 -8.98 5.43
CA ASP A 426 14.02 -10.35 5.94
C ASP A 426 14.64 -10.43 7.34
N ILE A 427 15.71 -9.70 7.65
CA ILE A 427 16.25 -9.61 9.03
C ILE A 427 15.27 -8.87 9.95
N VAL A 428 14.69 -7.73 9.53
CA VAL A 428 13.70 -7.01 10.35
C VAL A 428 12.48 -7.91 10.64
N THR A 429 12.04 -8.68 9.64
CA THR A 429 10.94 -9.65 9.76
C THR A 429 11.29 -10.81 10.67
N HIS A 430 12.50 -11.36 10.52
CA HIS A 430 13.04 -12.39 11.40
C HIS A 430 12.99 -11.94 12.86
N GLU A 431 13.54 -10.76 13.16
CA GLU A 431 13.59 -10.25 14.52
C GLU A 431 12.20 -10.01 15.11
N TYR A 432 11.27 -9.42 14.36
CA TYR A 432 9.90 -9.21 14.85
C TYR A 432 9.21 -10.55 15.17
N THR A 433 9.51 -11.59 14.39
CA THR A 433 8.91 -12.92 14.54
C THR A 433 9.36 -13.61 15.83
N HIS A 434 10.54 -13.30 16.39
CA HIS A 434 10.87 -13.70 17.75
C HIS A 434 9.88 -13.16 18.78
N GLY A 435 9.40 -11.92 18.59
CA GLY A 435 8.33 -11.34 19.37
C GLY A 435 7.04 -12.15 19.31
N LEU A 436 6.57 -12.45 18.11
CA LEU A 436 5.38 -13.29 17.87
C LEU A 436 5.50 -14.66 18.55
N THR A 437 6.60 -15.38 18.27
CA THR A 437 6.80 -16.77 18.72
C THR A 437 6.94 -16.88 20.23
N ASN A 438 7.66 -15.95 20.88
CA ASN A 438 7.80 -15.93 22.34
C ASN A 438 6.55 -15.43 23.06
N ARG A 439 5.76 -14.51 22.47
CA ARG A 439 4.49 -14.07 23.05
C ARG A 439 3.42 -15.17 22.97
N LEU A 440 3.28 -15.86 21.85
CA LEU A 440 2.26 -16.89 21.70
C LEU A 440 2.61 -18.19 22.44
N THR A 441 3.87 -18.64 22.34
CA THR A 441 4.30 -19.90 22.99
C THR A 441 4.24 -19.76 24.50
N GLY A 442 3.39 -20.56 25.14
CA GLY A 442 3.19 -20.50 26.58
C GLY A 442 2.41 -19.29 27.07
N GLY A 443 1.65 -18.60 26.20
CA GLY A 443 0.58 -17.69 26.58
C GLY A 443 1.03 -16.36 27.23
N GLY A 444 1.80 -15.56 26.50
CA GLY A 444 2.17 -14.19 26.88
C GLY A 444 3.34 -14.07 27.85
N THR A 445 4.00 -15.19 28.21
CA THR A 445 5.04 -15.19 29.23
C THR A 445 6.42 -14.74 28.72
N GLY A 446 6.72 -14.95 27.44
CA GLY A 446 8.05 -14.73 26.87
C GLY A 446 9.14 -15.72 27.34
N ARG A 447 8.77 -16.83 28.01
CA ARG A 447 9.72 -17.74 28.70
C ARG A 447 9.85 -19.13 28.08
N CYS A 448 9.21 -19.36 26.94
CA CYS A 448 8.91 -20.72 26.49
C CYS A 448 9.66 -21.20 25.25
N LEU A 449 10.69 -20.46 24.80
CA LEU A 449 11.62 -20.87 23.74
C LEU A 449 13.07 -20.70 24.22
N GLN A 450 13.42 -21.31 25.35
CA GLN A 450 14.67 -21.06 26.08
C GLN A 450 15.66 -22.23 26.05
N THR A 451 15.23 -23.44 25.67
CA THR A 451 16.15 -24.57 25.46
C THR A 451 16.79 -24.46 24.08
N THR A 452 17.93 -25.11 23.83
CA THR A 452 18.57 -25.09 22.50
C THR A 452 17.62 -25.56 21.39
N GLU A 453 16.82 -26.60 21.63
CA GLU A 453 15.91 -27.12 20.62
C GLU A 453 14.70 -26.19 20.39
N SER A 454 14.10 -25.67 21.47
CA SER A 454 12.96 -24.75 21.36
C SER A 454 13.36 -23.37 20.84
N GLY A 455 14.50 -22.83 21.30
CA GLY A 455 15.11 -21.61 20.79
C GLY A 455 15.50 -21.74 19.31
N GLY A 456 16.02 -22.90 18.91
CA GLY A 456 16.28 -23.19 17.50
C GLY A 456 15.02 -23.20 16.65
N MET A 457 13.89 -23.74 17.12
CA MET A 457 12.63 -23.55 16.39
C MET A 457 12.19 -22.08 16.35
N GLY A 458 12.51 -21.29 17.39
CA GLY A 458 12.38 -19.82 17.39
C GLY A 458 13.07 -19.19 16.18
N GLU A 459 14.35 -19.49 15.97
CA GLU A 459 15.12 -19.05 14.79
C GLU A 459 14.46 -19.50 13.48
N GLY A 460 14.03 -20.77 13.42
CA GLY A 460 13.44 -21.33 12.21
C GLY A 460 12.06 -20.76 11.85
N TRP A 461 11.23 -20.43 12.85
CA TRP A 461 9.96 -19.73 12.60
C TRP A 461 10.21 -18.31 12.11
N SER A 462 11.22 -17.63 12.65
CA SER A 462 11.62 -16.29 12.21
C SER A 462 12.05 -16.29 10.73
N ASP A 463 12.88 -17.25 10.33
CA ASP A 463 13.29 -17.43 8.94
C ASP A 463 12.12 -17.82 8.02
N ALA A 464 11.21 -18.68 8.52
CA ALA A 464 10.01 -19.10 7.80
C ALA A 464 9.06 -17.94 7.49
N VAL A 465 8.91 -16.98 8.40
CA VAL A 465 8.06 -15.81 8.17
C VAL A 465 8.73 -14.82 7.21
N ALA A 466 10.04 -14.66 7.28
CA ALA A 466 10.78 -13.87 6.29
C ALA A 466 10.64 -14.45 4.86
N ASP A 467 10.73 -15.77 4.70
CA ASP A 467 10.44 -16.43 3.42
C ASP A 467 8.99 -16.17 2.97
N TRP A 468 8.05 -16.27 3.90
CA TRP A 468 6.64 -16.04 3.63
C TRP A 468 6.33 -14.62 3.15
N THR A 469 6.90 -13.58 3.75
CA THR A 469 6.64 -12.17 3.40
C THR A 469 7.10 -11.85 1.98
N GLU A 470 8.18 -12.47 1.53
CA GLU A 470 8.75 -12.25 0.19
C GLU A 470 8.18 -13.21 -0.86
N TRP A 471 7.52 -14.26 -0.37
CA TRP A 471 6.48 -15.08 -1.01
C TRP A 471 5.62 -14.46 -2.11
N ASN A 472 5.93 -14.44 -3.42
CA ASN A 472 5.16 -13.58 -4.36
C ASN A 472 4.48 -14.27 -5.54
N SER A 473 4.59 -15.59 -5.68
CA SER A 473 3.95 -16.34 -6.77
C SER A 473 3.58 -17.77 -6.37
N ALA A 474 2.89 -18.49 -7.26
CA ALA A 474 2.59 -19.90 -7.07
C ALA A 474 3.79 -20.83 -7.37
N ALA A 475 4.89 -20.30 -7.93
CA ALA A 475 6.06 -21.10 -8.29
C ALA A 475 6.91 -21.41 -7.05
N ASP A 476 7.42 -22.65 -6.98
CA ASP A 476 8.45 -23.05 -6.02
C ASP A 476 9.76 -22.32 -6.31
N ARG A 477 10.50 -21.96 -5.25
CA ARG A 477 11.75 -21.20 -5.34
C ARG A 477 12.63 -21.48 -4.13
N ASP A 478 13.92 -21.25 -4.29
CA ASP A 478 14.82 -21.22 -3.14
C ASP A 478 14.73 -19.86 -2.43
N PHE A 479 14.97 -19.85 -1.12
CA PHE A 479 15.05 -18.63 -0.32
C PHE A 479 16.41 -18.51 0.36
N THR A 480 16.95 -17.30 0.39
CA THR A 480 18.19 -16.95 1.10
C THR A 480 17.95 -15.78 2.02
N LEU A 481 18.66 -15.76 3.15
CA LEU A 481 18.49 -14.77 4.20
C LEU A 481 19.72 -13.87 4.31
N GLY A 482 19.51 -12.57 4.54
CA GLY A 482 20.53 -11.56 4.87
C GLY A 482 21.56 -11.33 3.75
N SER A 483 21.22 -11.65 2.51
CA SER A 483 22.18 -11.69 1.40
C SER A 483 22.76 -10.33 1.05
N TYR A 484 22.01 -9.24 1.21
CA TYR A 484 22.56 -7.92 0.95
C TYR A 484 23.52 -7.50 2.05
N VAL A 485 23.25 -7.72 3.33
CA VAL A 485 24.21 -7.30 4.38
C VAL A 485 25.42 -8.23 4.49
N TYR A 486 25.26 -9.53 4.18
CA TYR A 486 26.29 -10.56 4.34
C TYR A 486 27.00 -10.95 3.03
N THR A 487 26.54 -10.45 1.87
CA THR A 487 27.06 -10.72 0.51
C THR A 487 26.86 -12.13 -0.03
N LYS A 488 26.26 -13.00 0.79
CA LYS A 488 25.85 -14.37 0.49
C LYS A 488 24.76 -14.76 1.50
N ASN A 489 24.16 -15.93 1.34
CA ASN A 489 23.24 -16.48 2.33
C ASN A 489 23.93 -16.58 3.72
N ILE A 490 23.27 -16.10 4.78
CA ILE A 490 23.83 -16.20 6.14
C ILE A 490 23.72 -17.60 6.74
N ARG A 491 22.80 -18.41 6.22
CA ARG A 491 22.57 -19.80 6.61
C ARG A 491 23.44 -20.74 5.78
N ASP A 492 23.67 -21.97 6.25
CA ASP A 492 24.55 -22.94 5.55
C ASP A 492 24.02 -23.29 4.16
N TYR A 493 22.71 -23.35 4.00
CA TYR A 493 22.03 -23.68 2.75
C TYR A 493 20.87 -22.72 2.48
N PRO A 494 20.52 -22.46 1.22
CA PRO A 494 19.23 -21.84 0.92
C PRO A 494 18.09 -22.75 1.40
N TYR A 495 16.96 -22.20 1.83
CA TYR A 495 15.76 -23.00 2.01
C TYR A 495 15.24 -23.42 0.66
N SER A 496 15.06 -24.73 0.48
CA SER A 496 14.77 -25.34 -0.80
C SER A 496 14.04 -26.64 -0.60
N THR A 497 13.06 -26.94 -1.45
CA THR A 497 12.43 -28.26 -1.52
C THR A 497 13.37 -29.35 -2.08
N SER A 498 14.55 -28.96 -2.59
CA SER A 498 15.57 -29.89 -3.09
C SER A 498 16.53 -30.36 -1.99
N LYS A 499 16.58 -31.69 -1.77
CA LYS A 499 17.50 -32.31 -0.81
C LYS A 499 18.98 -32.25 -1.22
N THR A 500 19.27 -31.94 -2.48
CA THR A 500 20.66 -31.74 -2.93
C THR A 500 21.14 -30.32 -2.68
N LYS A 501 20.25 -29.32 -2.75
CA LYS A 501 20.58 -27.92 -2.44
C LYS A 501 20.62 -27.66 -0.94
N ASN A 502 19.71 -28.31 -0.20
CA ASN A 502 19.68 -28.26 1.25
C ASN A 502 19.50 -29.69 1.78
N PRO A 503 20.54 -30.33 2.34
CA PRO A 503 20.50 -31.71 2.79
C PRO A 503 19.97 -31.88 4.22
N LEU A 504 19.58 -30.80 4.91
CA LEU A 504 19.22 -30.84 6.32
C LEU A 504 17.96 -31.71 6.58
N THR A 505 18.00 -32.47 7.68
CA THR A 505 16.92 -33.35 8.16
C THR A 505 16.85 -33.30 9.69
N TYR A 506 15.80 -33.85 10.29
CA TYR A 506 15.71 -34.00 11.75
C TYR A 506 16.95 -34.69 12.35
N GLY A 507 17.51 -35.65 11.61
CA GLY A 507 18.71 -36.40 11.97
C GLY A 507 19.96 -35.53 12.15
N THR A 508 20.06 -34.41 11.42
CA THR A 508 21.22 -33.51 11.51
C THR A 508 21.26 -32.74 12.84
N LEU A 509 20.16 -32.69 13.61
CA LEU A 509 20.13 -32.11 14.96
C LEU A 509 20.99 -32.87 15.99
N LYS A 510 21.55 -34.04 15.64
CA LYS A 510 22.53 -34.75 16.48
C LYS A 510 23.85 -33.97 16.60
N THR A 511 24.21 -33.20 15.58
CA THR A 511 25.49 -32.47 15.51
C THR A 511 25.31 -30.95 15.49
N ARG A 512 24.08 -30.46 15.31
CA ARG A 512 23.73 -29.03 15.34
C ARG A 512 23.31 -28.65 16.76
N THR A 513 24.23 -28.07 17.52
CA THR A 513 24.08 -27.77 18.97
C THR A 513 23.89 -26.29 19.28
N GLU A 514 23.80 -25.46 18.24
CA GLU A 514 23.57 -24.01 18.31
C GLU A 514 22.15 -23.70 17.79
N VAL A 515 21.52 -22.61 18.24
CA VAL A 515 20.10 -22.34 17.96
C VAL A 515 19.85 -22.02 16.49
N HIS A 516 20.68 -21.20 15.84
CA HIS A 516 20.55 -20.91 14.41
C HIS A 516 20.76 -22.17 13.59
N ASP A 517 21.76 -22.99 13.97
CA ASP A 517 21.99 -24.28 13.34
C ASP A 517 20.73 -25.17 13.40
N ALA A 518 20.13 -25.31 14.58
CA ALA A 518 18.89 -26.08 14.73
C ALA A 518 17.72 -25.43 13.97
N GLY A 519 17.66 -24.11 13.93
CA GLY A 519 16.64 -23.34 13.23
C GLY A 519 16.63 -23.55 11.73
N GLU A 520 17.80 -23.71 11.10
CA GLU A 520 17.87 -24.04 9.67
C GLU A 520 17.15 -25.35 9.32
N VAL A 521 17.20 -26.34 10.22
CA VAL A 521 16.47 -27.61 10.03
C VAL A 521 14.96 -27.35 10.09
N TRP A 522 14.50 -26.55 11.06
CA TRP A 522 13.07 -26.23 11.22
C TRP A 522 12.54 -25.38 10.06
N ALA A 523 13.25 -24.32 9.68
CA ALA A 523 12.90 -23.46 8.55
C ALA A 523 12.84 -24.24 7.22
N THR A 524 13.79 -25.16 6.99
CA THR A 524 13.75 -26.03 5.81
C THR A 524 12.53 -26.95 5.80
N ILE A 525 12.16 -27.53 6.95
CA ILE A 525 10.92 -28.31 7.09
C ILE A 525 9.70 -27.43 6.80
N TRP A 526 9.68 -26.20 7.30
CA TRP A 526 8.59 -25.28 7.08
C TRP A 526 8.48 -24.87 5.61
N HIS A 527 9.59 -24.62 4.94
CA HIS A 527 9.64 -24.33 3.51
C HIS A 527 9.02 -25.46 2.66
N GLU A 528 9.26 -26.73 3.03
CA GLU A 528 8.59 -27.88 2.40
C GLU A 528 7.06 -27.85 2.59
N ILE A 529 6.61 -27.53 3.80
CA ILE A 529 5.17 -27.39 4.11
C ILE A 529 4.58 -26.26 3.29
N PHE A 530 5.26 -25.12 3.26
CA PHE A 530 4.80 -23.91 2.61
C PHE A 530 4.66 -24.09 1.10
N ALA A 531 5.70 -24.60 0.43
CA ALA A 531 5.67 -24.92 -0.99
C ALA A 531 4.58 -25.95 -1.33
N ALA A 532 4.42 -27.00 -0.50
CA ALA A 532 3.38 -28.01 -0.71
C ALA A 532 1.96 -27.44 -0.56
N LEU A 533 1.72 -26.57 0.43
CA LEU A 533 0.43 -25.90 0.60
C LEU A 533 0.11 -24.97 -0.57
N ILE A 534 1.09 -24.20 -1.08
CA ILE A 534 0.92 -23.39 -2.28
C ILE A 534 0.61 -24.27 -3.49
N ALA A 535 1.34 -25.38 -3.68
CA ALA A 535 1.10 -26.29 -4.80
C ALA A 535 -0.32 -26.91 -4.76
N LYS A 536 -0.83 -27.21 -3.56
CA LYS A 536 -2.18 -27.77 -3.38
C LYS A 536 -3.30 -26.73 -3.51
N SER A 537 -3.14 -25.57 -2.90
CA SER A 537 -4.23 -24.62 -2.67
C SER A 537 -4.05 -23.29 -3.40
N GLY A 538 -3.01 -23.16 -4.24
CA GLY A 538 -2.67 -21.94 -4.95
C GLY A 538 -2.02 -20.86 -4.05
N PHE A 539 -1.77 -19.70 -4.64
CA PHE A 539 -1.17 -18.55 -3.98
C PHE A 539 -2.09 -17.32 -4.09
N SER A 540 -2.25 -16.57 -2.99
CA SER A 540 -2.95 -15.29 -2.96
C SER A 540 -1.95 -14.14 -2.87
N ALA A 541 -2.03 -13.19 -3.80
CA ALA A 541 -1.29 -11.93 -3.73
C ALA A 541 -1.83 -11.00 -2.63
N ASP A 542 -3.12 -11.10 -2.30
CA ASP A 542 -3.70 -10.42 -1.15
C ASP A 542 -3.40 -11.23 0.12
N LYS A 543 -2.27 -10.88 0.74
CA LYS A 543 -1.74 -11.51 1.95
C LYS A 543 -2.48 -11.11 3.23
N ASN A 544 -3.19 -9.98 3.20
CA ASN A 544 -3.92 -9.44 4.36
C ASN A 544 -5.34 -10.01 4.47
N ASN A 545 -5.87 -10.60 3.40
CA ASN A 545 -7.11 -11.37 3.44
C ASN A 545 -6.92 -12.73 4.15
N SER A 546 -6.85 -12.69 5.48
CA SER A 546 -6.70 -13.89 6.32
C SER A 546 -7.91 -14.85 6.25
N ALA A 547 -9.03 -14.46 5.65
CA ALA A 547 -10.17 -15.35 5.45
C ALA A 547 -10.03 -16.23 4.19
N GLY A 548 -9.03 -15.97 3.33
CA GLY A 548 -8.80 -16.77 2.14
C GLY A 548 -8.29 -18.18 2.44
N THR A 549 -8.36 -19.05 1.42
CA THR A 549 -7.99 -20.47 1.54
C THR A 549 -6.74 -20.83 0.72
N ALA A 550 -6.05 -19.83 0.17
CA ALA A 550 -4.83 -20.06 -0.60
C ALA A 550 -3.72 -20.65 0.30
N GLY A 551 -2.80 -21.40 -0.30
CA GLY A 551 -1.75 -22.13 0.42
C GLY A 551 -0.89 -21.26 1.32
N ASN A 552 -0.59 -20.02 0.90
CA ASN A 552 0.13 -19.07 1.75
C ASN A 552 -0.66 -18.58 2.95
N ILE A 553 -1.97 -18.36 2.80
CA ILE A 553 -2.84 -17.98 3.91
C ILE A 553 -2.97 -19.15 4.89
N VAL A 554 -3.16 -20.37 4.36
CA VAL A 554 -3.21 -21.60 5.17
C VAL A 554 -1.91 -21.78 5.95
N ALA A 555 -0.75 -21.64 5.31
CA ALA A 555 0.54 -21.78 5.96
C ALA A 555 0.70 -20.83 7.15
N LEU A 556 0.43 -19.53 6.97
CA LEU A 556 0.61 -18.56 8.06
C LEU A 556 -0.37 -18.79 9.22
N HIS A 557 -1.62 -19.19 8.95
CA HIS A 557 -2.55 -19.63 10.01
C HIS A 557 -2.01 -20.83 10.78
N LEU A 558 -1.52 -21.86 10.09
CA LEU A 558 -0.97 -23.05 10.74
C LEU A 558 0.25 -22.71 11.60
N LEU A 559 1.08 -21.75 11.19
CA LEU A 559 2.21 -21.26 11.97
C LEU A 559 1.72 -20.64 13.28
N ILE A 560 0.84 -19.63 13.17
CA ILE A 560 0.39 -18.82 14.31
C ILE A 560 -0.48 -19.63 15.28
N ASP A 561 -1.37 -20.48 14.78
CA ASP A 561 -2.22 -21.33 15.61
C ASP A 561 -1.40 -22.38 16.37
N ALA A 562 -0.38 -22.96 15.73
CA ALA A 562 0.44 -23.98 16.38
C ALA A 562 1.22 -23.43 17.57
N LEU A 563 1.67 -22.17 17.50
CA LEU A 563 2.36 -21.49 18.61
C LEU A 563 1.49 -21.39 19.86
N GLN A 564 0.17 -21.27 19.70
CA GLN A 564 -0.79 -21.21 20.80
C GLN A 564 -1.12 -22.59 21.38
N LEU A 565 -0.92 -23.67 20.61
CA LEU A 565 -1.22 -25.05 20.99
C LEU A 565 -0.02 -25.76 21.63
N GLN A 566 1.19 -25.44 21.19
CA GLN A 566 2.40 -26.15 21.61
C GLN A 566 2.75 -25.89 23.08
N PRO A 567 3.35 -26.87 23.79
CA PRO A 567 3.74 -26.70 25.18
C PRO A 567 4.89 -25.70 25.31
N CYS A 568 5.14 -25.24 26.54
CA CYS A 568 6.33 -24.45 26.85
C CYS A 568 7.61 -25.27 26.61
N ASN A 569 8.61 -24.68 25.96
CA ASN A 569 9.83 -25.34 25.51
C ASN A 569 9.55 -26.63 24.71
N PRO A 570 8.85 -26.51 23.57
CA PRO A 570 8.48 -27.67 22.77
C PRO A 570 9.73 -28.32 22.14
N THR A 571 9.64 -29.63 21.89
CA THR A 571 10.54 -30.34 20.98
C THR A 571 10.05 -30.21 19.54
N PHE A 572 10.88 -30.54 18.55
CA PHE A 572 10.47 -30.59 17.13
C PHE A 572 9.23 -31.48 16.94
N ILE A 573 9.17 -32.61 17.66
CA ILE A 573 8.05 -33.55 17.62
C ILE A 573 6.77 -32.91 18.17
N ALA A 574 6.87 -32.17 19.29
CA ALA A 574 5.74 -31.49 19.89
C ALA A 574 5.21 -30.36 18.99
N ALA A 575 6.10 -29.54 18.43
CA ALA A 575 5.75 -28.46 17.51
C ALA A 575 5.13 -29.00 16.21
N ARG A 576 5.67 -30.08 15.64
CA ARG A 576 5.06 -30.79 14.50
C ARG A 576 3.62 -31.20 14.81
N ASN A 577 3.42 -31.85 15.96
CA ASN A 577 2.09 -32.30 16.36
C ASN A 577 1.14 -31.12 16.56
N ALA A 578 1.62 -29.99 17.10
CA ALA A 578 0.84 -28.76 17.24
C ALA A 578 0.41 -28.18 15.88
N ILE A 579 1.27 -28.20 14.85
CA ILE A 579 0.93 -27.78 13.48
C ILE A 579 -0.15 -28.67 12.86
N ILE A 580 -0.04 -29.99 13.03
CA ILE A 580 -1.07 -30.93 12.56
C ILE A 580 -2.39 -30.72 13.32
N GLN A 581 -2.32 -30.43 14.63
CA GLN A 581 -3.51 -30.13 15.43
C GLN A 581 -4.13 -28.79 15.04
N ALA A 582 -3.34 -27.78 14.68
CA ALA A 582 -3.83 -26.52 14.14
C ALA A 582 -4.64 -26.75 12.85
N ASP A 583 -4.16 -27.60 11.95
CA ASP A 583 -4.90 -27.99 10.74
C ASP A 583 -6.20 -28.73 11.07
N ALA A 584 -6.18 -29.61 12.07
CA ALA A 584 -7.38 -30.28 12.56
C ALA A 584 -8.41 -29.28 13.11
N ASN A 585 -7.97 -28.30 13.90
CA ASN A 585 -8.84 -27.30 14.52
C ASN A 585 -9.44 -26.33 13.50
N ARG A 586 -8.62 -25.79 12.59
CA ARG A 586 -9.05 -24.73 11.67
C ARG A 586 -9.66 -25.27 10.37
N TYR A 587 -9.10 -26.34 9.83
CA TYR A 587 -9.44 -26.86 8.50
C TYR A 587 -9.99 -28.28 8.52
N GLY A 588 -10.35 -28.80 9.70
CA GLY A 588 -10.90 -30.16 9.84
C GLY A 588 -9.91 -31.26 9.43
N GLY A 589 -8.60 -30.97 9.42
CA GLY A 589 -7.57 -31.93 9.06
C GLY A 589 -7.38 -32.11 7.55
N ALA A 590 -7.90 -31.19 6.72
CA ALA A 590 -7.85 -31.27 5.27
C ALA A 590 -6.43 -31.37 4.69
N ASN A 591 -5.39 -30.98 5.44
CA ASN A 591 -3.99 -30.99 5.00
C ASN A 591 -3.14 -32.03 5.73
N LYS A 592 -3.74 -32.89 6.57
CA LYS A 592 -3.02 -33.89 7.39
C LYS A 592 -1.96 -34.68 6.62
N CYS A 593 -2.31 -35.34 5.51
CA CYS A 593 -1.37 -36.18 4.76
C CYS A 593 -0.24 -35.36 4.13
N LEU A 594 -0.56 -34.15 3.65
CA LEU A 594 0.41 -33.22 3.09
C LEU A 594 1.44 -32.79 4.15
N LEU A 595 0.96 -32.40 5.33
CA LEU A 595 1.81 -32.01 6.44
C LEU A 595 2.73 -33.16 6.86
N TRP A 596 2.18 -34.35 7.07
CA TRP A 596 2.99 -35.53 7.40
C TRP A 596 4.02 -35.86 6.33
N THR A 597 3.67 -35.72 5.06
CA THR A 597 4.60 -35.94 3.94
C THR A 597 5.75 -34.95 3.95
N ALA A 598 5.48 -33.67 4.16
CA ALA A 598 6.51 -32.64 4.24
C ALA A 598 7.46 -32.87 5.44
N PHE A 599 6.92 -33.16 6.63
CA PHE A 599 7.72 -33.51 7.80
C PHE A 599 8.57 -34.77 7.58
N ALA A 600 7.97 -35.83 7.02
CA ALA A 600 8.65 -37.10 6.75
C ALA A 600 9.77 -36.96 5.70
N LYS A 601 9.59 -36.12 4.67
CA LYS A 601 10.62 -35.84 3.65
C LYS A 601 11.94 -35.35 4.26
N ARG A 602 11.83 -34.64 5.38
CA ARG A 602 12.92 -34.09 6.19
C ARG A 602 13.18 -34.86 7.49
N GLY A 603 12.73 -36.11 7.58
CA GLY A 603 13.09 -37.03 8.67
C GLY A 603 12.30 -36.86 9.96
N LEU A 604 11.30 -35.96 10.02
CA LEU A 604 10.43 -35.77 11.18
C LEU A 604 9.08 -36.49 11.03
N GLY A 605 9.08 -37.65 10.36
CA GLY A 605 7.90 -38.48 10.13
C GLY A 605 7.36 -39.18 11.37
N ASN A 606 6.33 -40.00 11.17
CA ASN A 606 5.69 -40.77 12.22
C ASN A 606 6.68 -41.70 12.92
N GLY A 607 6.60 -41.82 14.25
CA GLY A 607 7.57 -42.60 15.03
C GLY A 607 8.95 -41.97 15.23
N ALA A 608 9.20 -40.74 14.75
CA ALA A 608 10.38 -39.98 15.15
C ALA A 608 10.46 -39.86 16.69
N THR A 609 11.66 -39.99 17.26
CA THR A 609 11.91 -39.93 18.71
C THR A 609 12.96 -38.88 19.04
N THR A 610 13.10 -38.52 20.32
CA THR A 610 14.10 -37.57 20.82
C THR A 610 15.56 -38.02 20.63
N THR A 611 15.79 -39.24 20.15
CA THR A 611 17.11 -39.69 19.69
C THR A 611 17.54 -39.03 18.37
N LYS A 612 16.67 -38.23 17.73
CA LYS A 612 16.95 -37.47 16.50
C LYS A 612 17.44 -38.39 15.38
N THR A 613 16.76 -39.51 15.20
CA THR A 613 16.97 -40.39 14.05
C THR A 613 15.86 -40.12 13.04
N ASP A 614 16.23 -39.98 11.77
CA ASP A 614 15.26 -39.71 10.71
C ASP A 614 14.20 -40.80 10.64
N SER A 615 12.94 -40.39 10.69
CA SER A 615 11.81 -41.20 10.26
C SER A 615 11.19 -40.59 9.02
N THR A 616 11.09 -41.38 7.96
CA THR A 616 10.37 -41.03 6.72
C THR A 616 8.98 -41.67 6.67
N THR A 617 8.53 -42.27 7.78
CA THR A 617 7.28 -43.02 7.87
C THR A 617 6.09 -42.07 7.91
N LEU A 618 5.00 -42.39 7.21
CA LEU A 618 3.71 -41.72 7.32
C LEU A 618 2.79 -42.49 8.29
N PRO A 619 1.89 -41.82 9.04
CA PRO A 619 0.88 -42.52 9.81
C PRO A 619 -0.13 -43.22 8.88
N SER A 620 -0.86 -44.20 9.42
CA SER A 620 -1.91 -44.87 8.65
C SER A 620 -3.00 -43.89 8.19
N GLY A 621 -3.50 -44.10 6.97
CA GLY A 621 -4.50 -43.22 6.35
C GLY A 621 -3.91 -41.91 5.80
N CYS A 622 -2.60 -41.87 5.54
CA CYS A 622 -1.94 -40.78 4.82
C CYS A 622 -1.37 -41.23 3.48
#